data_AF-A0A350PGV6-F1
#
_entry.id   AF-A0A350PGV6-F1
#
_cell.length_a   1.000
_cell.length_b   1.000
_cell.length_c   1.000
_cell.angle_alpha   90.00
_cell.angle_beta   90.00
_cell.angle_gamma   90.00
#
_symmetry.space_group_name_H-M   'P 1'
#
loop_
_entity.id
_entity.type
_entity.pdbx_description
1 polymer ?
#
loop_
_entity_poly.entity_id
_entity_poly.type
_entity_poly.pdbx_seq_one_letter_code
_entity_poly.pdbx_strand_id
1 'polypeptide(L)'
;MKFLAFKVNHFQRVLLPLNMKLNSFQKTAITTVFATLFLILVGGLVRAAGAGLGCPDWPKCFGMWIPPTNIADLPSQFDASQFNVIKTWIEYVNRLVGAVIGLLIIATFLRSFKYRKSEPSVFYSSAVAFILVLFQGWLGGQVVATGLSEWLITVHMIVAMIIVNVLLYAAFKASENLIQLQIDRSLQKKLWNIGLVLLVLSTIQMVLGTQVREQIDVIKEVDSALVPPRSTWIGMLGEIFEIHRTFSWALVISGAYLGFILWKEEVVGQLKLVGIVNVVLIFAQVLIGVGLAYMDVPRVLQVLHLVGIALMICLQFLMLLMTRKNKTESV
;
A
#
# COMPACT_ATOMS: atom_id res chain seq x y z
N MET A 1 8.46 -43.78 -25.55
CA MET A 1 7.43 -42.77 -25.87
C MET A 1 6.45 -42.50 -24.70
N LYS A 2 6.90 -42.59 -23.43
CA LYS A 2 6.08 -42.38 -22.21
C LYS A 2 6.53 -41.18 -21.36
N PHE A 3 7.22 -40.21 -21.96
CA PHE A 3 7.77 -39.04 -21.27
C PHE A 3 7.05 -37.71 -21.59
N LEU A 4 6.11 -37.72 -22.54
CA LEU A 4 5.40 -36.53 -23.01
C LEU A 4 3.93 -36.44 -22.55
N ALA A 5 3.37 -37.47 -21.91
CA ALA A 5 1.97 -37.48 -21.47
C ALA A 5 1.77 -37.01 -20.01
N PHE A 6 2.83 -36.79 -19.23
CA PHE A 6 2.72 -36.42 -17.81
C PHE A 6 2.68 -34.90 -17.55
N LYS A 7 2.91 -34.05 -18.56
CA LYS A 7 3.19 -32.62 -18.35
C LYS A 7 2.11 -31.62 -18.79
N VAL A 8 0.93 -32.09 -19.22
CA VAL A 8 -0.14 -31.18 -19.68
C VAL A 8 -1.28 -31.04 -18.66
N ASN A 9 -1.51 -32.04 -17.80
CA ASN A 9 -2.65 -32.00 -16.85
C ASN A 9 -2.38 -31.28 -15.51
N HIS A 10 -1.15 -30.81 -15.25
CA HIS A 10 -0.84 -30.10 -13.99
C HIS A 10 -0.94 -28.57 -14.10
N PHE A 11 -0.85 -28.01 -15.32
CA PHE A 11 -0.90 -26.57 -15.54
C PHE A 11 -2.31 -25.98 -15.36
N GLN A 12 -3.34 -26.82 -15.49
CA GLN A 12 -4.75 -26.42 -15.35
C GLN A 12 -5.23 -26.27 -13.89
N ARG A 13 -4.39 -26.61 -12.89
CA ARG A 13 -4.71 -26.45 -11.45
C ARG A 13 -4.08 -25.22 -10.78
N VAL A 14 -3.41 -24.36 -11.56
CA VAL A 14 -2.66 -23.20 -11.04
C VAL A 14 -3.49 -21.90 -11.06
N LEU A 15 -4.60 -21.88 -11.80
CA LEU A 15 -5.58 -20.81 -11.69
C LEU A 15 -6.63 -21.24 -10.67
N LEU A 16 -6.85 -20.37 -9.68
CA LEU A 16 -7.93 -20.37 -8.69
C LEU A 16 -9.08 -21.34 -9.04
N PRO A 17 -9.66 -22.08 -8.08
CA PRO A 17 -11.04 -22.48 -8.25
C PRO A 17 -11.85 -21.18 -8.30
N LEU A 18 -12.07 -20.62 -9.49
CA LEU A 18 -12.80 -19.38 -9.76
C LEU A 18 -14.30 -19.49 -9.40
N ASN A 19 -14.70 -20.61 -8.79
CA ASN A 19 -16.03 -20.90 -8.30
C ASN A 19 -16.10 -20.93 -6.75
N MET A 20 -15.24 -20.19 -6.06
CA MET A 20 -15.43 -19.96 -4.62
C MET A 20 -16.67 -19.07 -4.42
N LYS A 21 -17.76 -19.64 -3.90
CA LYS A 21 -18.93 -18.88 -3.47
C LYS A 21 -18.59 -18.07 -2.22
N LEU A 22 -18.03 -16.87 -2.44
CA LEU A 22 -17.77 -15.92 -1.36
C LEU A 22 -19.08 -15.40 -0.77
N ASN A 23 -19.15 -15.33 0.55
CA ASN A 23 -20.27 -14.70 1.23
C ASN A 23 -20.17 -13.16 1.14
N SER A 24 -21.22 -12.48 1.61
CA SER A 24 -21.32 -11.02 1.53
C SER A 24 -20.19 -10.30 2.28
N PHE A 25 -19.76 -10.78 3.45
CA PHE A 25 -18.66 -10.18 4.20
C PHE A 25 -17.34 -10.31 3.44
N GLN A 26 -16.98 -11.53 3.00
CA GLN A 26 -15.75 -11.81 2.27
C GLN A 26 -15.62 -10.94 1.01
N LYS A 27 -16.69 -10.84 0.23
CA LYS A 27 -16.73 -9.94 -0.95
C LYS A 27 -16.45 -8.49 -0.56
N THR A 28 -17.13 -7.99 0.48
CA THR A 28 -16.96 -6.60 0.94
C THR A 28 -15.54 -6.35 1.39
N ALA A 29 -14.99 -7.21 2.26
CA ALA A 29 -13.67 -7.04 2.84
C ALA A 29 -12.57 -7.08 1.77
N ILE A 30 -12.65 -8.01 0.81
CA ILE A 30 -11.71 -8.08 -0.32
C ILE A 30 -11.81 -6.80 -1.17
N THR A 31 -13.03 -6.36 -1.51
CA THR A 31 -13.23 -5.09 -2.23
C THR A 31 -12.67 -3.90 -1.43
N THR A 32 -12.84 -3.87 -0.10
CA THR A 32 -12.28 -2.81 0.74
C THR A 32 -10.76 -2.81 0.70
N VAL A 33 -10.09 -3.95 0.77
CA VAL A 33 -8.63 -4.04 0.68
C VAL A 33 -8.12 -3.44 -0.64
N PHE A 34 -8.69 -3.86 -1.77
CA PHE A 34 -8.31 -3.33 -3.08
C PHE A 34 -8.66 -1.85 -3.25
N ALA A 35 -9.82 -1.41 -2.74
CA ALA A 35 -10.20 -0.01 -2.76
C ALA A 35 -9.25 0.86 -1.93
N THR A 36 -8.82 0.40 -0.75
CA THR A 36 -7.83 1.11 0.08
C THR A 36 -6.46 1.17 -0.61
N LEU A 37 -6.02 0.10 -1.28
CA LEU A 37 -4.79 0.14 -2.11
C LEU A 37 -4.92 1.14 -3.26
N PHE A 38 -6.11 1.21 -3.89
CA PHE A 38 -6.40 2.21 -4.90
C PHE A 38 -6.36 3.64 -4.33
N LEU A 39 -6.86 3.87 -3.11
CA LEU A 39 -6.73 5.18 -2.44
C LEU A 39 -5.27 5.57 -2.18
N ILE A 40 -4.42 4.61 -1.78
CA ILE A 40 -2.99 4.85 -1.62
C ILE A 40 -2.35 5.30 -2.95
N LEU A 41 -2.76 4.69 -4.07
CA LEU A 41 -2.36 5.13 -5.41
C LEU A 41 -2.83 6.56 -5.70
N VAL A 42 -4.12 6.87 -5.44
CA VAL A 42 -4.68 8.21 -5.67
C VAL A 42 -3.96 9.26 -4.82
N GLY A 43 -3.68 8.98 -3.54
CA GLY A 43 -2.89 9.85 -2.67
C GLY A 43 -1.46 10.05 -3.19
N GLY A 44 -0.83 8.99 -3.70
CA GLY A 44 0.46 9.07 -4.40
C GLY A 44 0.42 9.99 -5.62
N LEU A 45 -0.68 9.97 -6.40
CA LEU A 45 -0.89 10.89 -7.52
C LEU A 45 -1.02 12.34 -7.07
N VAL A 46 -1.78 12.62 -6.01
CA VAL A 46 -1.91 13.97 -5.43
C VAL A 46 -0.54 14.54 -5.09
N ARG A 47 0.28 13.76 -4.37
CA ARG A 47 1.64 14.18 -3.98
C ARG A 47 2.58 14.32 -5.18
N ALA A 48 2.52 13.43 -6.17
CA ALA A 48 3.33 13.51 -7.38
C ALA A 48 2.94 14.70 -8.29
N ALA A 49 1.67 15.09 -8.28
CA ALA A 49 1.14 16.26 -9.00
C ALA A 49 1.46 17.60 -8.30
N GLY A 50 1.91 17.57 -7.03
CA GLY A 50 2.07 18.78 -6.22
C GLY A 50 0.72 19.44 -5.91
N ALA A 51 -0.31 18.61 -5.71
CA ALA A 51 -1.69 19.00 -5.47
C ALA A 51 -2.10 18.80 -4.00
N GLY A 52 -1.16 18.58 -3.08
CA GLY A 52 -1.47 18.32 -1.66
C GLY A 52 -2.10 19.51 -0.91
N LEU A 53 -1.92 20.72 -1.44
CA LEU A 53 -2.57 21.97 -0.98
C LEU A 53 -3.45 22.58 -2.09
N GLY A 54 -4.00 21.74 -2.97
CA GLY A 54 -5.01 22.17 -3.95
C GLY A 54 -6.29 22.70 -3.29
N CYS A 55 -6.58 22.27 -2.06
CA CYS A 55 -7.65 22.73 -1.19
C CYS A 55 -7.04 23.24 0.13
N PRO A 56 -7.11 24.54 0.43
CA PRO A 56 -6.40 25.14 1.57
C PRO A 56 -7.05 24.85 2.93
N ASP A 57 -8.29 24.37 2.94
CA ASP A 57 -9.07 24.02 4.13
C ASP A 57 -9.54 22.57 4.06
N TRP A 58 -10.04 22.05 5.20
CA TRP A 58 -10.62 20.72 5.33
C TRP A 58 -11.72 20.78 6.41
N PRO A 59 -12.89 20.12 6.25
CA PRO A 59 -13.27 19.14 5.23
C PRO A 59 -13.79 19.73 3.91
N LYS A 60 -14.06 21.04 3.89
CA LYS A 60 -14.44 21.78 2.69
C LYS A 60 -13.22 22.09 1.82
N CYS A 61 -13.44 22.65 0.63
CA CYS A 61 -12.37 23.11 -0.25
C CYS A 61 -12.73 24.52 -0.74
N PHE A 62 -11.88 25.49 -0.43
CA PHE A 62 -12.18 26.92 -0.52
C PHE A 62 -13.49 27.30 0.19
N GLY A 63 -13.74 26.73 1.38
CA GLY A 63 -14.96 27.00 2.16
C GLY A 63 -16.24 26.42 1.55
N MET A 64 -16.14 25.69 0.44
CA MET A 64 -17.26 25.10 -0.30
C MET A 64 -17.23 23.57 -0.25
N TRP A 65 -18.41 22.95 -0.33
CA TRP A 65 -18.53 21.49 -0.42
C TRP A 65 -18.21 20.95 -1.82
N ILE A 66 -18.43 21.79 -2.84
CA ILE A 66 -18.03 21.53 -4.23
C ILE A 66 -17.08 22.69 -4.60
N PRO A 67 -15.81 22.40 -4.95
CA PRO A 67 -14.82 23.45 -5.21
C PRO A 67 -15.13 24.22 -6.49
N PRO A 68 -14.57 25.43 -6.64
CA PRO A 68 -14.81 26.24 -7.82
C PRO A 68 -14.17 25.62 -9.06
N THR A 69 -14.73 25.90 -10.23
CA THR A 69 -14.17 25.44 -11.52
C THR A 69 -13.37 26.53 -12.23
N ASN A 70 -13.47 27.77 -11.76
CA ASN A 70 -12.77 28.94 -12.27
C ASN A 70 -12.52 29.95 -11.14
N ILE A 71 -11.68 30.97 -11.40
CA ILE A 71 -11.32 31.99 -10.42
C ILE A 71 -12.52 32.89 -10.05
N ALA A 72 -13.48 33.09 -10.98
CA ALA A 72 -14.62 33.95 -10.73
C ALA A 72 -15.59 33.39 -9.66
N ASP A 73 -15.61 32.07 -9.51
CA ASP A 73 -16.39 31.35 -8.50
C ASP A 73 -15.68 31.29 -7.13
N LEU A 74 -14.46 31.84 -7.01
CA LEU A 74 -13.67 31.78 -5.79
C LEU A 74 -14.26 32.74 -4.73
N PRO A 75 -14.57 32.28 -3.50
CA PRO A 75 -15.03 33.16 -2.44
C PRO A 75 -13.98 34.22 -2.09
N SER A 76 -14.41 35.47 -1.86
CA SER A 76 -13.53 36.64 -1.73
C SER A 76 -12.54 36.59 -0.57
N GLN A 77 -12.75 35.72 0.41
CA GLN A 77 -11.85 35.51 1.54
C GLN A 77 -10.61 34.68 1.21
N PHE A 78 -10.55 34.05 0.03
CA PHE A 78 -9.39 33.25 -0.41
C PHE A 78 -8.56 34.00 -1.45
N ASP A 79 -7.24 33.82 -1.38
CA ASP A 79 -6.30 34.42 -2.32
C ASP A 79 -6.34 33.70 -3.68
N ALA A 80 -6.69 34.44 -4.73
CA ALA A 80 -6.72 33.93 -6.10
C ALA A 80 -5.35 33.47 -6.60
N SER A 81 -4.24 33.97 -6.03
CA SER A 81 -2.88 33.57 -6.41
C SER A 81 -2.58 32.10 -6.06
N GLN A 82 -3.28 31.55 -5.05
CA GLN A 82 -3.11 30.19 -4.57
C GLN A 82 -4.01 29.20 -5.33
N PHE A 83 -4.95 29.69 -6.14
CA PHE A 83 -5.94 28.86 -6.81
C PHE A 83 -5.41 28.25 -8.11
N ASN A 84 -5.46 26.92 -8.19
CA ASN A 84 -5.19 26.19 -9.43
C ASN A 84 -6.24 25.10 -9.61
N VAL A 85 -7.16 25.31 -10.56
CA VAL A 85 -8.30 24.42 -10.84
C VAL A 85 -7.89 22.95 -10.90
N ILE A 86 -6.80 22.64 -11.61
CA ILE A 86 -6.35 21.25 -11.80
C ILE A 86 -5.92 20.64 -10.46
N LYS A 87 -5.07 21.33 -9.69
CA LYS A 87 -4.60 20.85 -8.39
C LYS A 87 -5.76 20.72 -7.40
N THR A 88 -6.67 21.70 -7.37
CA THR A 88 -7.86 21.70 -6.53
C THR A 88 -8.72 20.46 -6.77
N TRP A 89 -9.03 20.16 -8.04
CA TRP A 89 -9.84 18.99 -8.37
C TRP A 89 -9.10 17.66 -8.16
N ILE A 90 -7.79 17.60 -8.38
CA ILE A 90 -6.98 16.41 -8.05
C ILE A 90 -7.09 16.10 -6.54
N GLU A 91 -6.94 17.10 -5.67
CA GLU A 91 -7.05 16.89 -4.23
C GLU A 91 -8.49 16.57 -3.80
N TYR A 92 -9.47 17.30 -4.32
CA TYR A 92 -10.87 17.09 -3.98
C TYR A 92 -11.36 15.69 -4.37
N VAL A 93 -10.99 15.19 -5.54
CA VAL A 93 -11.30 13.81 -5.96
C VAL A 93 -10.67 12.80 -5.02
N ASN A 94 -9.43 13.00 -4.57
CA ASN A 94 -8.82 12.14 -3.55
C ASN A 94 -9.60 12.14 -2.24
N ARG A 95 -10.09 13.31 -1.78
CA ARG A 95 -10.96 13.41 -0.58
C ARG A 95 -12.28 12.66 -0.77
N LEU A 96 -12.91 12.77 -1.95
CA LEU A 96 -14.15 12.07 -2.26
C LEU A 96 -13.96 10.55 -2.31
N VAL A 97 -12.89 10.07 -2.97
CA VAL A 97 -12.52 8.64 -2.98
C VAL A 97 -12.25 8.14 -1.56
N GLY A 98 -11.56 8.94 -0.74
CA GLY A 98 -11.34 8.66 0.68
C GLY A 98 -12.64 8.51 1.47
N ALA A 99 -13.61 9.42 1.27
CA ALA A 99 -14.92 9.35 1.93
C ALA A 99 -15.70 8.09 1.52
N VAL A 100 -15.73 7.75 0.23
CA VAL A 100 -16.38 6.54 -0.29
C VAL A 100 -15.76 5.28 0.32
N ILE A 101 -14.43 5.23 0.43
CA ILE A 101 -13.73 4.09 1.03
C ILE A 101 -13.94 4.02 2.54
N GLY A 102 -14.04 5.17 3.22
CA GLY A 102 -14.46 5.24 4.62
C GLY A 102 -15.84 4.59 4.84
N LEU A 103 -16.82 4.89 3.97
CA LEU A 103 -18.13 4.24 3.99
C LEU A 103 -18.04 2.73 3.73
N LEU A 104 -17.14 2.30 2.84
CA LEU A 104 -16.91 0.89 2.56
C LEU A 104 -16.29 0.15 3.77
N ILE A 105 -15.36 0.80 4.50
CA ILE A 105 -14.80 0.27 5.75
C ILE A 105 -15.88 0.16 6.84
N ILE A 106 -16.77 1.15 6.95
CA ILE A 106 -17.95 1.09 7.83
C ILE A 106 -18.84 -0.10 7.45
N ALA A 107 -19.14 -0.29 6.16
CA ALA A 107 -19.94 -1.42 5.70
C ALA A 107 -19.27 -2.78 6.03
N THR A 108 -17.95 -2.87 5.87
CA THR A 108 -17.17 -4.05 6.29
C THR A 108 -17.29 -4.30 7.79
N PHE A 109 -17.12 -3.28 8.62
CA PHE A 109 -17.32 -3.40 10.08
C PHE A 109 -18.73 -3.84 10.45
N LEU A 110 -19.77 -3.23 9.88
CA LEU A 110 -21.17 -3.60 10.15
C LEU A 110 -21.48 -5.04 9.74
N ARG A 111 -20.94 -5.50 8.59
CA ARG A 111 -21.09 -6.91 8.15
C ARG A 111 -20.32 -7.88 9.04
N SER A 112 -19.25 -7.44 9.71
CA SER A 112 -18.43 -8.29 10.58
C SER A 112 -19.16 -8.73 11.86
N PHE A 113 -20.27 -8.09 12.26
CA PHE A 113 -21.05 -8.47 13.45
C PHE A 113 -21.53 -9.92 13.42
N LYS A 114 -21.79 -10.48 12.23
CA LYS A 114 -22.17 -11.90 12.06
C LYS A 114 -21.07 -12.86 12.54
N TYR A 115 -19.81 -12.40 12.52
CA TYR A 115 -18.64 -13.18 12.93
C TYR A 115 -18.27 -12.99 14.40
N ARG A 116 -18.95 -12.10 15.15
CA ARG A 116 -18.58 -11.75 16.53
C ARG A 116 -18.46 -12.96 17.48
N LYS A 117 -19.29 -13.98 17.27
CA LYS A 117 -19.29 -15.22 18.07
C LYS A 117 -18.48 -16.35 17.43
N SER A 118 -18.59 -16.54 16.11
CA SER A 118 -17.97 -17.68 15.41
C SER A 118 -16.47 -17.48 15.15
N GLU A 119 -16.07 -16.27 14.75
CA GLU A 119 -14.66 -15.91 14.47
C GLU A 119 -14.40 -14.48 14.99
N PRO A 120 -14.25 -14.29 16.31
CA PRO A 120 -14.13 -12.96 16.92
C PRO A 120 -12.99 -12.11 16.33
N SER A 121 -11.91 -12.77 15.85
CA SER A 121 -10.80 -12.10 15.16
C SER A 121 -11.23 -11.25 13.96
N VAL A 122 -12.24 -11.70 13.19
CA VAL A 122 -12.78 -10.95 12.04
C VAL A 122 -13.52 -9.70 12.51
N PHE A 123 -14.29 -9.80 13.59
CA PHE A 123 -15.02 -8.68 14.17
C PHE A 123 -14.06 -7.62 14.74
N TYR A 124 -13.12 -8.03 15.61
CA TYR A 124 -12.21 -7.08 16.26
C TYR A 124 -11.26 -6.40 15.28
N SER A 125 -10.75 -7.11 14.27
CA SER A 125 -9.93 -6.48 13.23
C SER A 125 -10.73 -5.49 12.39
N SER A 126 -11.97 -5.80 12.02
CA SER A 126 -12.85 -4.85 11.32
C SER A 126 -13.18 -3.63 12.18
N ALA A 127 -13.36 -3.81 13.50
CA ALA A 127 -13.57 -2.71 14.45
C ALA A 127 -12.33 -1.80 14.57
N VAL A 128 -11.13 -2.39 14.64
CA VAL A 128 -9.86 -1.65 14.65
C VAL A 128 -9.70 -0.86 13.35
N ALA A 129 -9.98 -1.46 12.18
CA ALA A 129 -9.93 -0.75 10.90
C ALA A 129 -10.92 0.43 10.85
N PHE A 130 -12.12 0.28 11.41
CA PHE A 130 -13.10 1.37 11.52
C PHE A 130 -12.59 2.52 12.40
N ILE A 131 -12.02 2.24 13.57
CA ILE A 131 -11.45 3.29 14.44
C ILE A 131 -10.28 3.97 13.75
N LEU A 132 -9.39 3.20 13.12
CA LEU A 132 -8.22 3.72 12.43
C LEU A 132 -8.59 4.59 11.23
N VAL A 133 -9.65 4.29 10.46
CA VAL A 133 -10.05 5.16 9.34
C VAL A 133 -10.60 6.51 9.80
N LEU A 134 -11.29 6.57 10.96
CA LEU A 134 -11.70 7.85 11.55
C LEU A 134 -10.48 8.68 11.94
N PHE A 135 -9.50 8.06 12.58
CA PHE A 135 -8.23 8.68 12.91
C PHE A 135 -7.47 9.12 11.65
N GLN A 136 -7.47 8.31 10.59
CA GLN A 136 -6.81 8.62 9.33
C GLN A 136 -7.43 9.82 8.61
N GLY A 137 -8.76 9.95 8.64
CA GLY A 137 -9.46 11.12 8.10
C GLY A 137 -9.08 12.40 8.84
N TRP A 138 -9.06 12.34 10.18
CA TRP A 138 -8.58 13.45 11.02
C TRP A 138 -7.11 13.80 10.73
N LEU A 139 -6.24 12.79 10.66
CA LEU A 139 -4.81 12.96 10.39
C LEU A 139 -4.57 13.58 9.00
N GLY A 140 -5.35 13.20 7.99
CA GLY A 140 -5.31 13.83 6.67
C GLY A 140 -5.69 15.31 6.72
N GLY A 141 -6.68 15.69 7.54
CA GLY A 141 -6.98 17.09 7.80
C GLY A 141 -5.83 17.85 8.48
N GLN A 142 -5.10 17.20 9.40
CA GLN A 142 -3.91 17.80 10.03
C GLN A 142 -2.75 18.02 9.05
N VAL A 143 -2.57 17.12 8.07
CA VAL A 143 -1.57 17.29 7.01
C VAL A 143 -1.84 18.58 6.21
N VAL A 144 -3.11 18.87 5.89
CA VAL A 144 -3.48 20.12 5.21
C VAL A 144 -3.31 21.33 6.13
N ALA A 145 -3.80 21.25 7.37
CA ALA A 145 -3.76 22.34 8.33
C ALA A 145 -2.33 22.80 8.71
N THR A 146 -1.35 21.90 8.59
CA THR A 146 0.07 22.19 8.86
C THR A 146 0.87 22.55 7.62
N GLY A 147 0.23 22.69 6.46
CA GLY A 147 0.92 23.01 5.21
C GLY A 147 1.85 21.89 4.74
N LEU A 148 1.39 20.64 4.80
CA LEU A 148 2.15 19.43 4.38
C LEU A 148 3.32 19.06 5.28
N SER A 149 3.18 19.19 6.60
CA SER A 149 4.22 18.74 7.54
C SER A 149 4.69 17.32 7.23
N GLU A 150 5.98 17.21 6.94
CA GLU A 150 6.64 16.00 6.44
C GLU A 150 6.38 14.78 7.32
N TRP A 151 6.61 14.91 8.62
CA TRP A 151 6.41 13.81 9.56
C TRP A 151 4.94 13.36 9.64
N LEU A 152 3.97 14.29 9.50
CA LEU A 152 2.54 13.95 9.48
C LEU A 152 2.19 13.15 8.24
N ILE A 153 2.79 13.45 7.08
CA ILE A 153 2.59 12.66 5.85
C ILE A 153 3.14 11.24 6.04
N THR A 154 4.32 11.10 6.65
CA THR A 154 4.90 9.78 6.95
C THR A 154 4.02 8.99 7.92
N VAL A 155 3.54 9.60 9.01
CA VAL A 155 2.61 8.94 9.94
C VAL A 155 1.29 8.58 9.24
N HIS A 156 0.77 9.45 8.37
CA HIS A 156 -0.42 9.17 7.57
C HIS A 156 -0.22 7.95 6.66
N MET A 157 0.92 7.82 6.00
CA MET A 157 1.23 6.65 5.17
C MET A 157 1.34 5.37 6.03
N ILE A 158 2.02 5.42 7.17
CA ILE A 158 2.16 4.26 8.07
C ILE A 158 0.78 3.78 8.55
N VAL A 159 -0.09 4.70 8.98
CA VAL A 159 -1.45 4.36 9.43
C VAL A 159 -2.30 3.81 8.29
N ALA A 160 -2.21 4.36 7.08
CA ALA A 160 -2.86 3.78 5.89
C ALA A 160 -2.43 2.33 5.68
N MET A 161 -1.13 2.07 5.83
CA MET A 161 -0.54 0.74 5.65
C MET A 161 -0.99 -0.23 6.74
N ILE A 162 -1.16 0.24 7.98
CA ILE A 162 -1.74 -0.56 9.07
C ILE A 162 -3.21 -0.87 8.77
N ILE A 163 -4.01 0.12 8.34
CA ILE A 163 -5.44 -0.07 8.03
C ILE A 163 -5.63 -1.17 6.98
N VAL A 164 -4.93 -1.09 5.86
CA VAL A 164 -5.10 -2.07 4.78
C VAL A 164 -4.62 -3.47 5.18
N ASN A 165 -3.58 -3.60 6.01
CA ASN A 165 -3.15 -4.90 6.53
C ASN A 165 -4.13 -5.46 7.59
N VAL A 166 -4.74 -4.61 8.42
CA VAL A 166 -5.81 -5.05 9.34
C VAL A 166 -7.05 -5.51 8.56
N LEU A 167 -7.43 -4.80 7.49
CA LEU A 167 -8.50 -5.22 6.58
C LEU A 167 -8.16 -6.54 5.86
N LEU A 168 -6.91 -6.69 5.42
CA LEU A 168 -6.40 -7.92 4.81
C LEU A 168 -6.43 -9.09 5.79
N TYR A 169 -6.09 -8.87 7.06
CA TYR A 169 -6.24 -9.86 8.13
C TYR A 169 -7.70 -10.28 8.30
N ALA A 170 -8.64 -9.32 8.35
CA ALA A 170 -10.07 -9.61 8.45
C ALA A 170 -10.58 -10.45 7.26
N ALA A 171 -10.18 -10.07 6.04
CA ALA A 171 -10.51 -10.78 4.81
C ALA A 171 -9.92 -12.20 4.77
N PHE A 172 -8.66 -12.35 5.19
CA PHE A 172 -7.97 -13.64 5.29
C PHE A 172 -8.65 -14.54 6.31
N LYS A 173 -8.87 -14.08 7.54
CA LYS A 173 -9.49 -14.88 8.61
C LYS A 173 -10.91 -15.33 8.26
N ALA A 174 -11.68 -14.50 7.56
CA ALA A 174 -12.99 -14.92 7.06
C ALA A 174 -12.93 -15.94 5.92
N SER A 175 -11.78 -16.10 5.27
CA SER A 175 -11.57 -16.96 4.09
C SER A 175 -10.59 -18.12 4.33
N GLU A 176 -10.01 -18.24 5.54
CA GLU A 176 -8.92 -19.17 5.84
C GLU A 176 -9.31 -20.63 5.59
N ASN A 177 -10.56 -21.00 5.87
CA ASN A 177 -11.07 -22.36 5.61
C ASN A 177 -11.08 -22.74 4.12
N LEU A 178 -10.99 -21.75 3.21
CA LEU A 178 -10.88 -21.97 1.76
C LEU A 178 -9.43 -22.18 1.31
N ILE A 179 -8.45 -21.90 2.17
CA ILE A 179 -7.02 -21.97 1.89
C ILE A 179 -6.44 -23.17 2.64
N GLN A 180 -6.31 -24.30 1.95
CA GLN A 180 -5.65 -25.48 2.50
C GLN A 180 -4.21 -25.52 2.00
N LEU A 181 -3.26 -25.37 2.92
CA LEU A 181 -1.83 -25.50 2.62
C LEU A 181 -1.34 -26.84 3.14
N GLN A 182 -0.82 -27.66 2.23
CA GLN A 182 -0.14 -28.91 2.54
C GLN A 182 1.37 -28.70 2.31
N ILE A 183 2.05 -28.18 3.33
CA ILE A 183 3.51 -28.03 3.34
C ILE A 183 4.05 -28.58 4.66
N ASP A 184 5.30 -29.06 4.64
CA ASP A 184 5.92 -29.57 5.86
C ASP A 184 6.20 -28.43 6.85
N ARG A 185 6.23 -28.78 8.14
CA ARG A 185 6.37 -27.82 9.24
C ARG A 185 7.73 -27.11 9.25
N SER A 186 8.77 -27.73 8.70
CA SER A 186 10.11 -27.13 8.61
C SER A 186 10.11 -26.01 7.57
N LEU A 187 9.58 -26.28 6.38
CA LEU A 187 9.38 -25.33 5.30
C LEU A 187 8.43 -24.20 5.71
N GLN A 188 7.34 -24.50 6.41
CA GLN A 188 6.44 -23.49 6.95
C GLN A 188 7.19 -22.50 7.86
N LYS A 189 8.01 -23.00 8.79
CA LYS A 189 8.81 -22.15 9.68
C LYS A 189 9.85 -21.33 8.90
N LYS A 190 10.52 -21.93 7.91
CA LYS A 190 11.47 -21.22 7.03
C LYS A 190 10.78 -20.06 6.30
N LEU A 191 9.63 -20.32 5.66
CA LEU A 191 8.86 -19.33 4.90
C LEU A 191 8.29 -18.22 5.80
N TRP A 192 7.84 -18.57 7.01
CA TRP A 192 7.39 -17.58 7.99
C TRP A 192 8.54 -16.67 8.44
N ASN A 193 9.71 -17.24 8.76
CA ASN A 193 10.87 -16.47 9.18
C ASN A 193 11.34 -15.49 8.09
N ILE A 194 11.51 -15.95 6.84
CA ILE A 194 11.92 -15.06 5.75
C ILE A 194 10.83 -14.03 5.41
N GLY A 195 9.55 -14.39 5.52
CA GLY A 195 8.45 -13.45 5.37
C GLY A 195 8.48 -12.34 6.42
N LEU A 196 8.84 -12.66 7.67
CA LEU A 196 8.93 -11.69 8.75
C LEU A 196 10.10 -10.74 8.51
N VAL A 197 11.26 -11.28 8.12
CA VAL A 197 12.43 -10.49 7.74
C VAL A 197 12.06 -9.52 6.61
N LEU A 198 11.46 -10.01 5.53
CA LEU A 198 11.05 -9.18 4.40
C LEU A 198 10.04 -8.10 4.79
N LEU A 199 9.05 -8.42 5.64
CA LEU A 199 8.06 -7.45 6.12
C LEU A 199 8.73 -6.32 6.92
N VAL A 200 9.63 -6.68 7.85
CA VAL A 200 10.36 -5.71 8.68
C VAL A 200 11.25 -4.83 7.80
N LEU A 201 12.06 -5.44 6.93
CA LEU A 201 12.93 -4.70 6.00
C LEU A 201 12.12 -3.78 5.08
N SER A 202 10.99 -4.25 4.54
CA SER A 202 10.15 -3.45 3.63
C SER A 202 9.48 -2.29 4.35
N THR A 203 9.09 -2.48 5.62
CA THR A 203 8.54 -1.40 6.45
C THR A 203 9.59 -0.33 6.74
N ILE A 204 10.82 -0.74 7.07
CA ILE A 204 11.94 0.20 7.26
C ILE A 204 12.25 0.93 5.94
N GLN A 205 12.33 0.21 4.82
CA GLN A 205 12.57 0.80 3.50
C GLN A 205 11.48 1.79 3.10
N MET A 206 10.22 1.52 3.44
CA MET A 206 9.09 2.44 3.22
C MET A 206 9.30 3.76 3.97
N VAL A 207 9.68 3.70 5.25
CA VAL A 207 9.96 4.91 6.06
C VAL A 207 11.17 5.68 5.53
N LEU A 208 12.27 4.99 5.21
CA LEU A 208 13.42 5.62 4.57
C LEU A 208 13.01 6.28 3.24
N GLY A 209 12.14 5.63 2.47
CA GLY A 209 11.63 6.15 1.20
C GLY A 209 10.75 7.39 1.36
N THR A 210 9.92 7.46 2.41
CA THR A 210 9.15 8.67 2.69
C THR A 210 10.06 9.83 3.08
N GLN A 211 11.13 9.58 3.84
CA GLN A 211 12.13 10.61 4.20
C GLN A 211 12.92 11.12 2.98
N VAL A 212 13.32 10.24 2.05
CA VAL A 212 13.89 10.68 0.76
C VAL A 212 12.90 11.55 0.00
N ARG A 213 11.61 11.18 0.02
CA ARG A 213 10.56 11.95 -0.66
C ARG A 213 10.35 13.32 -0.01
N GLU A 214 10.46 13.42 1.32
CA GLU A 214 10.41 14.67 2.08
C GLU A 214 11.53 15.63 1.63
N GLN A 215 12.78 15.15 1.53
CA GLN A 215 13.89 15.96 1.01
C GLN A 215 13.62 16.51 -0.42
N ILE A 216 12.99 15.70 -1.28
CA ILE A 216 12.59 16.15 -2.63
C ILE A 216 11.47 17.20 -2.57
N ASP A 217 10.56 17.11 -1.60
CA ASP A 217 9.46 18.08 -1.46
C ASP A 217 10.00 19.44 -0.97
N VAL A 218 10.97 19.47 -0.06
CA VAL A 218 11.68 20.70 0.34
C VAL A 218 12.32 21.40 -0.88
N ILE A 219 12.95 20.64 -1.77
CA ILE A 219 13.57 21.20 -3.00
C ILE A 219 12.52 21.81 -3.94
N LYS A 220 11.30 21.25 -3.98
CA LYS A 220 10.20 21.75 -4.82
C LYS A 220 9.53 23.00 -4.26
N GLU A 221 9.62 23.20 -2.96
CA GLU A 221 8.96 24.29 -2.23
C GLU A 221 9.88 25.50 -1.97
N VAL A 222 11.15 25.42 -2.37
CA VAL A 222 11.96 26.62 -2.62
C VAL A 222 11.20 27.51 -3.62
N ASP A 223 11.19 28.83 -3.40
CA ASP A 223 10.50 29.82 -4.24
C ASP A 223 10.43 29.36 -5.70
N SER A 224 9.23 29.36 -6.28
CA SER A 224 8.96 28.86 -7.64
C SER A 224 9.88 29.47 -8.72
N ALA A 225 10.46 30.65 -8.49
CA ALA A 225 11.45 31.28 -9.36
C ALA A 225 12.88 30.71 -9.21
N LEU A 226 13.15 29.97 -8.14
CA LEU A 226 14.45 29.44 -7.72
C LEU A 226 14.49 27.90 -7.64
N VAL A 227 13.42 27.20 -8.04
CA VAL A 227 13.42 25.72 -8.06
C VAL A 227 14.51 25.23 -9.03
N PRO A 228 15.50 24.46 -8.54
CA PRO A 228 16.60 24.01 -9.39
C PRO A 228 16.10 22.99 -10.43
N PRO A 229 16.81 22.84 -11.56
CA PRO A 229 16.47 21.84 -12.57
C PRO A 229 16.34 20.44 -11.96
N ARG A 230 15.35 19.65 -12.41
CA ARG A 230 15.11 18.31 -11.84
C ARG A 230 16.32 17.37 -11.87
N SER A 231 17.20 17.55 -12.86
CA SER A 231 18.42 16.78 -13.01
C SER A 231 19.42 16.98 -11.88
N THR A 232 19.34 18.08 -11.12
CA THR A 232 20.23 18.34 -9.99
C THR A 232 19.68 17.80 -8.67
N TRP A 233 18.39 17.45 -8.59
CA TRP A 233 17.72 17.13 -7.33
C TRP A 233 18.34 15.97 -6.58
N ILE A 234 18.71 14.89 -7.28
CA ILE A 234 19.32 13.71 -6.67
C ILE A 234 20.69 14.04 -6.06
N GLY A 235 21.47 14.92 -6.69
CA GLY A 235 22.76 15.39 -6.17
C GLY A 235 22.64 16.28 -4.94
N MET A 236 21.44 16.77 -4.62
CA MET A 236 21.16 17.60 -3.44
C MET A 236 20.64 16.77 -2.25
N LEU A 237 20.44 15.46 -2.44
CA LEU A 237 19.97 14.58 -1.36
C LEU A 237 21.09 14.26 -0.38
N GLY A 238 20.72 14.07 0.88
CA GLY A 238 21.65 13.76 1.96
C GLY A 238 21.85 12.26 2.17
N GLU A 239 22.43 11.92 3.33
CA GLU A 239 22.76 10.55 3.72
C GLU A 239 21.54 9.60 3.73
N ILE A 240 20.34 10.12 3.98
CA ILE A 240 19.10 9.31 3.98
C ILE A 240 18.89 8.64 2.62
N PHE A 241 19.20 9.32 1.51
CA PHE A 241 19.11 8.72 0.18
C PHE A 241 20.13 7.60 -0.01
N GLU A 242 21.38 7.81 0.43
CA GLU A 242 22.45 6.81 0.37
C GLU A 242 22.10 5.56 1.20
N ILE A 243 21.53 5.77 2.39
CA ILE A 243 21.03 4.70 3.27
C ILE A 243 19.86 3.98 2.61
N HIS A 244 18.84 4.70 2.13
CA HIS A 244 17.69 4.12 1.44
C HIS A 244 18.11 3.25 0.25
N ARG A 245 19.03 3.78 -0.60
CA ARG A 245 19.54 3.07 -1.77
C ARG A 245 20.30 1.81 -1.36
N THR A 246 21.21 1.91 -0.40
CA THR A 246 22.07 0.79 0.00
C THR A 246 21.29 -0.27 0.77
N PHE A 247 20.36 0.13 1.64
CA PHE A 247 19.49 -0.77 2.40
C PHE A 247 18.60 -1.65 1.49
N SER A 248 18.27 -1.17 0.29
CA SER A 248 17.51 -1.96 -0.70
C SER A 248 18.19 -3.28 -1.09
N TRP A 249 19.52 -3.39 -0.98
CA TRP A 249 20.23 -4.65 -1.22
C TRP A 249 19.87 -5.74 -0.21
N ALA A 250 19.57 -5.39 1.04
CA ALA A 250 19.10 -6.35 2.03
C ALA A 250 17.76 -6.97 1.61
N LEU A 251 16.87 -6.17 1.01
CA LEU A 251 15.61 -6.66 0.42
C LEU A 251 15.86 -7.56 -0.79
N VAL A 252 16.78 -7.19 -1.69
CA VAL A 252 17.14 -8.00 -2.86
C VAL A 252 17.69 -9.37 -2.43
N ILE A 253 18.64 -9.41 -1.50
CA ILE A 253 19.23 -10.65 -1.00
C ILE A 253 18.16 -11.53 -0.33
N SER A 254 17.34 -10.94 0.54
CA SER A 254 16.26 -11.65 1.22
C SER A 254 15.20 -12.18 0.23
N GLY A 255 14.87 -11.39 -0.79
CA GLY A 255 13.94 -11.75 -1.85
C GLY A 255 14.48 -12.86 -2.75
N ALA A 256 15.76 -12.79 -3.13
CA ALA A 256 16.44 -13.86 -3.85
C ALA A 256 16.46 -15.17 -3.05
N TYR A 257 16.70 -15.08 -1.74
CA TYR A 257 16.64 -16.24 -0.84
C TYR A 257 15.22 -16.83 -0.74
N LEU A 258 14.18 -16.00 -0.65
CA LEU A 258 12.79 -16.47 -0.76
C LEU A 258 12.56 -17.19 -2.10
N GLY A 259 12.98 -16.60 -3.21
CA GLY A 259 12.89 -17.22 -4.54
C GLY A 259 13.59 -18.58 -4.62
N PHE A 260 14.78 -18.68 -4.01
CA PHE A 260 15.53 -19.93 -3.89
C PHE A 260 14.75 -20.99 -3.10
N ILE A 261 14.17 -20.64 -1.94
CA ILE A 261 13.34 -21.57 -1.15
C ILE A 261 12.15 -22.06 -1.97
N LEU A 262 11.41 -21.15 -2.61
CA LEU A 262 10.23 -21.48 -3.41
C LEU A 262 10.55 -22.42 -4.58
N TRP A 263 11.73 -22.25 -5.19
CA TRP A 263 12.22 -23.11 -6.27
C TRP A 263 12.71 -24.45 -5.75
N LYS A 264 13.56 -24.46 -4.72
CA LYS A 264 14.25 -25.65 -4.20
C LYS A 264 13.29 -26.63 -3.53
N GLU A 265 12.32 -26.11 -2.79
CA GLU A 265 11.34 -26.90 -2.03
C GLU A 265 10.05 -27.14 -2.85
N GLU A 266 10.10 -26.83 -4.16
CA GLU A 266 9.02 -27.03 -5.13
C GLU A 266 7.65 -26.53 -4.67
N VAL A 267 7.59 -25.37 -4.01
CA VAL A 267 6.34 -24.79 -3.49
C VAL A 267 5.36 -24.58 -4.65
N VAL A 268 4.08 -24.90 -4.42
CA VAL A 268 2.99 -24.83 -5.41
C VAL A 268 1.81 -23.97 -4.94
N GLY A 269 0.87 -23.72 -5.85
CA GLY A 269 -0.40 -23.07 -5.55
C GLY A 269 -0.29 -21.58 -5.22
N GLN A 270 -1.24 -21.09 -4.43
CA GLN A 270 -1.36 -19.67 -4.07
C GLN A 270 -0.13 -19.15 -3.31
N LEU A 271 0.50 -19.97 -2.46
CA LEU A 271 1.69 -19.58 -1.70
C LEU A 271 2.87 -19.30 -2.63
N LYS A 272 3.08 -20.14 -3.65
CA LYS A 272 4.10 -19.91 -4.69
C LYS A 272 3.83 -18.62 -5.44
N LEU A 273 2.57 -18.37 -5.83
CA LEU A 273 2.19 -17.16 -6.55
C LEU A 273 2.47 -15.91 -5.72
N VAL A 274 2.00 -15.84 -4.47
CA VAL A 274 2.26 -14.71 -3.55
C VAL A 274 3.76 -14.48 -3.39
N GLY A 275 4.52 -15.56 -3.18
CA GLY A 275 5.97 -15.49 -3.02
C GLY A 275 6.68 -14.98 -4.28
N ILE A 276 6.39 -15.54 -5.46
CA ILE A 276 7.01 -15.12 -6.73
C ILE A 276 6.65 -13.67 -7.06
N VAL A 277 5.39 -13.28 -6.90
CA VAL A 277 4.96 -11.89 -7.12
C VAL A 277 5.72 -10.95 -6.18
N ASN A 278 5.95 -11.33 -4.92
CA ASN A 278 6.74 -10.52 -4.01
C ASN A 278 8.20 -10.38 -4.47
N VAL A 279 8.84 -11.48 -4.89
CA VAL A 279 10.20 -11.45 -5.44
C VAL A 279 10.28 -10.53 -6.66
N VAL A 280 9.36 -10.68 -7.62
CA VAL A 280 9.30 -9.83 -8.82
C VAL A 280 9.12 -8.37 -8.45
N LEU A 281 8.24 -8.06 -7.50
CA LEU A 281 8.04 -6.68 -7.04
C LEU A 281 9.29 -6.11 -6.38
N ILE A 282 10.04 -6.86 -5.56
CA ILE A 282 11.30 -6.39 -4.96
C ILE A 282 12.27 -5.93 -6.05
N PHE A 283 12.51 -6.77 -7.06
CA PHE A 283 13.41 -6.42 -8.17
C PHE A 283 12.88 -5.24 -8.99
N ALA A 284 11.57 -5.23 -9.29
CA ALA A 284 10.94 -4.14 -10.01
C ALA A 284 11.05 -2.81 -9.25
N GLN A 285 10.90 -2.83 -7.92
CA GLN A 285 11.01 -1.63 -7.09
C GLN A 285 12.42 -1.05 -7.05
N VAL A 286 13.45 -1.90 -7.04
CA VAL A 286 14.84 -1.45 -7.17
C VAL A 286 15.06 -0.81 -8.54
N LEU A 287 14.57 -1.42 -9.62
CA LEU A 287 14.67 -0.85 -10.97
C LEU A 287 13.94 0.48 -11.10
N ILE A 288 12.75 0.60 -10.50
CA ILE A 288 11.99 1.85 -10.44
C ILE A 288 12.76 2.91 -9.63
N GLY A 289 13.37 2.53 -8.50
CA GLY A 289 14.21 3.41 -7.69
C GLY A 289 15.45 3.90 -8.43
N VAL A 290 16.12 3.02 -9.18
CA VAL A 290 17.20 3.39 -10.12
C VAL A 290 16.68 4.36 -11.16
N GLY A 291 15.51 4.08 -11.75
CA GLY A 291 14.88 5.00 -12.71
C GLY A 291 14.58 6.38 -12.12
N LEU A 292 14.14 6.45 -10.85
CA LEU A 292 13.97 7.73 -10.16
C LEU A 292 15.28 8.50 -10.00
N ALA A 293 16.38 7.79 -9.72
CA ALA A 293 17.70 8.40 -9.51
C ALA A 293 18.35 8.90 -10.81
N TYR A 294 18.11 8.24 -11.95
CA TYR A 294 18.80 8.55 -13.21
C TYR A 294 17.93 9.23 -14.28
N MET A 295 16.61 9.30 -14.11
CA MET A 295 15.68 9.88 -15.10
C MET A 295 14.94 11.12 -14.56
N ASP A 296 15.59 11.96 -13.75
CA ASP A 296 15.03 13.23 -13.25
C ASP A 296 13.73 13.07 -12.45
N VAL A 297 13.64 12.00 -11.65
CA VAL A 297 12.54 11.71 -10.72
C VAL A 297 11.15 11.78 -11.40
N PRO A 298 10.85 10.95 -12.43
CA PRO A 298 9.58 11.04 -13.16
C PRO A 298 8.37 10.83 -12.25
N ARG A 299 7.33 11.65 -12.42
CA ARG A 299 6.11 11.58 -11.59
C ARG A 299 5.48 10.18 -11.59
N VAL A 300 5.46 9.51 -12.75
CA VAL A 300 4.92 8.15 -12.88
C VAL A 300 5.71 7.16 -12.04
N LEU A 301 7.05 7.21 -12.08
CA LEU A 301 7.88 6.32 -11.29
C LEU A 301 7.73 6.58 -9.79
N GLN A 302 7.48 7.82 -9.36
CA GLN A 302 7.23 8.12 -7.94
C GLN A 302 5.98 7.38 -7.44
N VAL A 303 4.91 7.39 -8.23
CA VAL A 303 3.65 6.72 -7.89
C VAL A 303 3.83 5.20 -7.94
N LEU A 304 4.48 4.67 -8.97
CA LEU A 304 4.75 3.23 -9.09
C LEU A 304 5.66 2.72 -7.96
N HIS A 305 6.60 3.55 -7.50
CA HIS A 305 7.48 3.18 -6.38
C HIS A 305 6.69 3.07 -5.07
N LEU A 306 5.85 4.08 -4.79
CA LEU A 306 4.99 4.12 -3.60
C LEU A 306 3.95 2.99 -3.58
N VAL A 307 3.25 2.77 -4.69
CA VAL A 307 2.22 1.73 -4.75
C VAL A 307 2.85 0.34 -4.70
N GLY A 308 4.00 0.15 -5.33
CA GLY A 308 4.68 -1.14 -5.31
C GLY A 308 5.16 -1.54 -3.93
N ILE A 309 5.71 -0.63 -3.11
CA ILE A 309 6.07 -0.95 -1.72
C ILE A 309 4.83 -1.29 -0.87
N ALA A 310 3.71 -0.58 -1.07
CA ALA A 310 2.45 -0.88 -0.39
C ALA A 310 1.94 -2.30 -0.74
N LEU A 311 1.96 -2.66 -2.03
CA LEU A 311 1.61 -4.01 -2.49
C LEU A 311 2.57 -5.07 -1.93
N MET A 312 3.87 -4.80 -1.91
CA MET A 312 4.87 -5.71 -1.35
C MET A 312 4.62 -6.02 0.12
N ILE A 313 4.38 -5.00 0.94
CA ILE A 313 4.10 -5.15 2.37
C ILE A 313 2.82 -5.96 2.58
N CYS A 314 1.75 -5.69 1.83
CA CYS A 314 0.52 -6.48 1.89
C CYS A 314 0.73 -7.95 1.52
N LEU A 315 1.52 -8.24 0.47
CA LEU A 315 1.81 -9.61 0.05
C LEU A 315 2.71 -10.34 1.06
N GLN A 316 3.69 -9.66 1.65
CA GLN A 316 4.53 -10.24 2.72
C GLN A 316 3.70 -10.57 3.96
N PHE A 317 2.79 -9.67 4.34
CA PHE A 317 1.87 -9.92 5.44
C PHE A 317 0.91 -11.08 5.13
N LEU A 318 0.35 -11.14 3.91
CA LEU A 318 -0.46 -12.27 3.47
C LEU A 318 0.31 -13.59 3.53
N MET A 319 1.57 -13.60 3.09
CA MET A 319 2.44 -14.77 3.17
C MET A 319 2.66 -15.22 4.61
N LEU A 320 2.82 -14.30 5.56
CA LEU A 320 2.91 -14.62 6.98
C LEU A 320 1.62 -15.22 7.53
N LEU A 321 0.45 -14.73 7.10
CA LEU A 321 -0.83 -15.30 7.49
C LEU A 321 -0.99 -16.73 6.95
N MET A 322 -0.64 -16.94 5.67
CA MET A 322 -0.65 -18.25 5.04
C MET A 322 0.30 -19.25 5.71
N THR A 323 1.46 -18.79 6.18
CA THR A 323 2.49 -19.65 6.78
C THR A 323 2.43 -19.68 8.30
N ARG A 324 1.44 -19.03 8.93
CA ARG A 324 1.29 -19.05 10.39
C ARG A 324 0.94 -20.45 10.88
N LYS A 325 1.59 -20.89 11.95
CA LYS A 325 1.33 -22.21 12.54
C LYS A 325 -0.15 -22.36 12.93
N ASN A 326 -0.83 -23.36 12.38
CA ASN A 326 -2.16 -23.73 12.84
C ASN A 326 -2.05 -24.30 14.26
N LYS A 327 -2.89 -23.80 15.17
CA LYS A 327 -2.92 -24.20 16.59
C LYS A 327 -3.35 -25.67 16.81
N THR A 328 -3.70 -26.41 15.76
CA THR A 328 -4.31 -27.75 15.85
C THR A 328 -3.33 -28.93 15.83
N GLU A 329 -2.01 -28.71 15.84
CA GLU A 329 -1.01 -29.78 15.97
C GLU A 329 -0.25 -29.73 17.31
N SER A 330 -1.00 -29.73 18.40
CA SER A 330 -0.54 -30.17 19.71
C SER A 330 -1.43 -31.32 20.17
N VAL A 331 -1.15 -32.51 19.63
CA VAL A 331 -1.51 -33.78 20.25
C VAL A 331 -0.20 -34.49 20.55
#